data_AF-A0A132BZV8-F1
#
_entry.id   AF-A0A132BZV8-F1
#
_cell.length_a   1.000
_cell.length_b   1.000
_cell.length_c   1.000
_cell.angle_alpha   90.00
_cell.angle_beta   90.00
_cell.angle_gamma   90.00
#
_symmetry.space_group_name_H-M   'P 1'
#
loop_
_entity.id
_entity.type
_entity.pdbx_description
1 polymer ?
#
loop_
_entity_poly.entity_id
_entity_poly.type
_entity_poly.pdbx_seq_one_letter_code
_entity_poly.pdbx_strand_id
1 'polypeptide(L)'
;MENAYIGHAAIGRAQISDTLASDDYAQDADGRPTSGVKINFKNGNIKVAGLVISRPLTLASGSFTVPGIVTDGARWAFVNTGIRVGQNDVWQANQVALVATAAITSGATAGVGFDPNNTFWALEAAIQPGARWNGFGGGNPAPTNKWSRDPNQLVTPWWSSATDQRLYLAISLEALGDVEFQNPTIEWTVYEVT
;
A
#
# COMPACT_ATOMS: atom_id res chain seq x y z
N MET A 1 32.21 -9.70 -28.54
CA MET A 1 30.91 -10.11 -29.13
C MET A 1 30.63 -9.16 -30.27
N GLU A 2 30.30 -9.67 -31.46
CA GLU A 2 29.84 -8.83 -32.56
C GLU A 2 28.44 -8.30 -32.23
N ASN A 3 28.26 -6.99 -32.32
CA ASN A 3 26.97 -6.36 -32.16
C ASN A 3 26.08 -6.73 -33.35
N ALA A 4 25.08 -7.59 -33.14
CA ALA A 4 24.03 -7.82 -34.12
C ALA A 4 23.02 -6.67 -34.00
N TYR A 5 22.93 -5.81 -35.02
CA TYR A 5 21.91 -4.77 -35.10
C TYR A 5 21.05 -4.97 -36.35
N ILE A 6 19.76 -4.69 -36.21
CA ILE A 6 18.81 -4.66 -37.32
C ILE A 6 18.73 -3.21 -37.79
N GLY A 7 19.43 -2.88 -38.88
CA GLY A 7 19.47 -1.50 -39.39
C GLY A 7 18.17 -1.08 -40.09
N HIS A 8 17.85 -1.73 -41.21
CA HIS A 8 16.66 -1.43 -42.01
C HIS A 8 15.98 -2.75 -42.41
N ALA A 9 15.23 -3.36 -41.50
CA ALA A 9 14.45 -4.57 -41.80
C ALA A 9 13.00 -4.39 -41.37
N ALA A 10 12.07 -4.92 -42.17
CA ALA A 10 10.68 -5.08 -41.79
C ALA A 10 10.51 -6.51 -41.23
N ILE A 11 10.33 -6.63 -39.92
CA ILE A 11 10.06 -7.93 -39.29
C ILE A 11 8.55 -8.07 -39.11
N GLY A 12 7.95 -9.05 -39.79
CA GLY A 12 6.51 -9.30 -39.69
C GLY A 12 6.10 -9.83 -38.30
N ARG A 13 6.89 -10.75 -37.72
CA ARG A 13 6.71 -11.27 -36.36
C ARG A 13 8.08 -11.57 -35.75
N ALA A 14 8.39 -10.96 -34.61
CA ALA A 14 9.58 -11.23 -33.82
C ALA A 14 9.18 -11.73 -32.43
N GLN A 15 9.91 -12.70 -31.89
CA GLN A 15 9.76 -13.15 -30.51
C GLN A 15 11.13 -13.09 -29.83
N ILE A 16 11.21 -12.32 -28.74
CA ILE A 16 12.39 -12.28 -27.87
C ILE A 16 12.10 -13.20 -26.69
N SER A 17 12.88 -14.26 -26.53
CA SER A 17 12.66 -15.29 -25.50
C SER A 17 13.40 -15.03 -24.20
N ASP A 18 14.39 -14.15 -24.21
CA ASP A 18 15.28 -13.92 -23.06
C ASP A 18 15.18 -12.48 -22.56
N THR A 19 16.14 -11.64 -22.92
CA THR A 19 16.30 -10.32 -22.30
C THR A 19 16.52 -9.24 -23.37
N LEU A 20 15.88 -8.09 -23.19
CA LEU A 20 16.25 -6.83 -23.83
C LEU A 20 16.81 -5.91 -22.74
N ALA A 21 18.02 -5.40 -22.91
CA ALA A 21 18.64 -4.45 -21.97
C ALA A 21 19.19 -3.24 -22.72
N SER A 22 19.14 -2.07 -22.10
CA SER A 22 19.87 -0.90 -22.58
C SER A 22 21.38 -1.11 -22.40
N ASP A 23 22.17 -0.45 -23.24
CA ASP A 23 23.64 -0.59 -23.23
C ASP A 23 24.27 -0.19 -21.90
N ASP A 24 23.64 0.74 -21.19
CA ASP A 24 24.05 1.26 -19.90
C ASP A 24 23.41 0.53 -18.71
N TYR A 25 22.65 -0.56 -18.93
CA TYR A 25 21.96 -1.25 -17.84
C TYR A 25 22.95 -1.74 -16.78
N ALA A 26 22.76 -1.26 -15.56
CA ALA A 26 23.56 -1.64 -14.40
C ALA A 26 22.64 -1.99 -13.23
N GLN A 27 23.11 -2.87 -12.33
CA GLN A 27 22.40 -3.23 -11.11
C GLN A 27 23.36 -3.39 -9.93
N ASP A 28 22.87 -3.15 -8.71
CA ASP A 28 23.63 -3.40 -7.48
C ASP A 28 23.68 -4.89 -7.10
N ALA A 29 24.33 -5.19 -5.97
CA ALA A 29 24.48 -6.56 -5.46
C ALA A 29 23.13 -7.23 -5.11
N ASP A 30 22.11 -6.44 -4.79
CA ASP A 30 20.74 -6.91 -4.49
C ASP A 30 19.90 -7.06 -5.77
N GLY A 31 20.49 -6.76 -6.93
CA GLY A 31 19.84 -6.85 -8.23
C GLY A 31 18.89 -5.67 -8.53
N ARG A 32 19.05 -4.53 -7.86
CA ARG A 32 18.29 -3.30 -8.13
C ARG A 32 18.92 -2.52 -9.28
N PRO A 33 18.14 -2.04 -10.27
CA PRO A 33 18.69 -1.30 -11.40
C PRO A 33 19.21 0.07 -10.94
N THR A 34 20.46 0.38 -11.26
CA THR A 34 21.12 1.66 -10.94
C THR A 34 21.27 2.55 -12.18
N SER A 35 21.24 1.98 -13.38
CA SER A 35 21.13 2.70 -14.66
C SER A 35 20.36 1.84 -15.68
N GLY A 36 19.77 2.51 -16.67
CA GLY A 36 19.16 1.85 -17.82
C GLY A 36 17.86 1.07 -17.57
N VAL A 37 17.50 0.24 -18.54
CA VAL A 37 16.29 -0.59 -18.58
C VAL A 37 16.65 -2.02 -18.93
N LYS A 38 16.03 -3.00 -18.26
CA LYS A 38 16.08 -4.41 -18.62
C LYS A 38 14.69 -5.02 -18.57
N ILE A 39 14.26 -5.58 -19.70
CA ILE A 39 13.05 -6.39 -19.84
C ILE A 39 13.49 -7.84 -19.94
N ASN A 40 13.10 -8.69 -19.00
CA ASN A 40 13.36 -10.12 -19.05
C ASN A 40 12.03 -10.86 -19.23
N PHE A 41 11.90 -11.44 -20.42
CA PHE A 41 10.72 -12.13 -20.91
C PHE A 41 10.57 -13.53 -20.32
N LYS A 42 11.67 -14.15 -19.86
CA LYS A 42 11.64 -15.45 -19.19
C LYS A 42 10.96 -15.39 -17.83
N ASN A 43 11.22 -14.31 -17.09
CA ASN A 43 10.71 -14.12 -15.73
C ASN A 43 9.55 -13.11 -15.67
N GLY A 44 9.18 -12.51 -16.81
CA GLY A 44 8.09 -11.53 -16.90
C GLY A 44 8.35 -10.25 -16.10
N ASN A 45 9.61 -9.85 -15.94
CA ASN A 45 9.97 -8.68 -15.14
C ASN A 45 10.60 -7.55 -15.97
N ILE A 46 10.28 -6.33 -15.58
CA ILE A 46 10.89 -5.11 -16.12
C ILE A 46 11.62 -4.43 -14.96
N LYS A 47 12.92 -4.17 -15.13
CA LYS A 47 13.78 -3.45 -14.19
C LYS A 47 14.19 -2.13 -14.84
N VAL A 48 13.90 -1.01 -14.20
CA VAL A 48 14.22 0.33 -14.72
C VAL A 48 14.82 1.17 -13.61
N ALA A 49 15.95 1.82 -13.89
CA ALA A 49 16.52 2.82 -13.00
C ALA A 49 15.79 4.15 -13.15
N GLY A 50 15.45 4.81 -12.04
CA GLY A 50 14.88 6.16 -12.04
C GLY A 50 13.52 6.29 -12.74
N LEU A 51 12.73 5.23 -12.80
CA LEU A 51 11.40 5.26 -13.42
C LEU A 51 10.46 6.17 -12.62
N VAL A 52 10.04 7.27 -13.24
CA VAL A 52 8.96 8.11 -12.70
C VAL A 52 7.64 7.55 -13.21
N ILE A 53 6.92 6.79 -12.37
CA ILE A 53 5.57 6.36 -12.67
C ILE A 53 4.61 7.31 -11.95
N SER A 54 3.88 8.15 -12.68
CA SER A 54 2.92 9.09 -12.06
C SER A 54 1.60 8.43 -11.62
N ARG A 55 1.62 7.15 -11.22
CA ARG A 55 0.45 6.44 -10.70
C ARG A 55 0.73 5.95 -9.29
N PRO A 56 -0.21 6.10 -8.34
CA PRO A 56 -0.06 5.53 -7.01
C PRO A 56 0.13 4.02 -7.12
N LEU A 57 1.25 3.50 -6.64
CA LEU A 57 1.48 2.06 -6.59
C LEU A 57 0.86 1.53 -5.30
N THR A 58 -0.17 0.69 -5.41
CA THR A 58 -0.78 0.05 -4.24
C THR A 58 0.22 -0.87 -3.57
N LEU A 59 0.60 -0.56 -2.33
CA LEU A 59 1.46 -1.40 -1.50
C LEU A 59 0.66 -2.44 -0.73
N ALA A 60 -0.45 -2.01 -0.13
CA ALA A 60 -1.31 -2.88 0.65
C ALA A 60 -2.74 -2.34 0.67
N SER A 61 -3.69 -3.24 0.81
CA SER A 61 -5.09 -2.92 1.04
C SER A 61 -5.70 -3.93 2.00
N GLY A 62 -6.79 -3.56 2.63
CA GLY A 62 -7.50 -4.44 3.52
C GLY A 62 -8.82 -3.85 3.97
N SER A 63 -9.54 -4.64 4.76
CA SER A 63 -10.83 -4.22 5.30
C SER A 63 -11.11 -4.84 6.66
N PHE A 64 -12.00 -4.20 7.41
CA PHE A 64 -12.54 -4.75 8.65
C PHE A 64 -13.97 -4.26 8.87
N THR A 65 -14.78 -5.12 9.47
CA THR A 65 -16.15 -4.77 9.87
C THR A 65 -16.17 -4.33 11.33
N VAL A 66 -16.89 -3.25 11.61
CA VAL A 66 -17.09 -2.71 12.95
C VAL A 66 -18.50 -3.07 13.40
N PRO A 67 -18.68 -3.82 14.49
CA PRO A 67 -20.02 -4.16 14.97
C PRO A 67 -20.69 -2.95 15.64
N GLY A 68 -22.01 -2.82 15.46
CA GLY A 68 -22.83 -1.79 16.08
C GLY A 68 -23.08 -0.58 15.19
N ILE A 69 -23.55 0.50 15.82
CA ILE A 69 -23.80 1.78 15.16
C ILE A 69 -22.54 2.64 15.31
N VAL A 70 -22.06 3.19 14.20
CA VAL A 70 -20.91 4.08 14.13
C VAL A 70 -21.38 5.46 13.69
N THR A 71 -20.96 6.49 14.43
CA THR A 71 -21.34 7.90 14.22
C THR A 71 -20.08 8.78 14.19
N ASP A 72 -20.29 10.09 14.05
CA ASP A 72 -19.22 11.09 14.11
C ASP A 72 -18.23 10.89 15.28
N GLY A 73 -16.95 11.15 15.03
CA GLY A 73 -15.86 11.03 15.99
C GLY A 73 -15.33 9.60 16.19
N ALA A 74 -15.87 8.60 15.51
CA ALA A 74 -15.34 7.23 15.57
C ALA A 74 -13.89 7.17 15.08
N ARG A 75 -13.04 6.43 15.80
CA ARG A 75 -11.62 6.31 15.47
C ARG A 75 -11.10 4.89 15.68
N TRP A 76 -10.43 4.38 14.67
CA TRP A 76 -9.71 3.09 14.68
C TRP A 76 -8.22 3.36 14.58
N ALA A 77 -7.55 3.35 15.73
CA ALA A 77 -6.10 3.49 15.80
C ALA A 77 -5.40 2.14 15.59
N PHE A 78 -4.16 2.20 15.12
CA PHE A 78 -3.29 1.03 14.93
C PHE A 78 -3.94 -0.06 14.07
N VAL A 79 -4.55 0.34 12.95
CA VAL A 79 -4.99 -0.58 11.90
C VAL A 79 -3.74 -1.11 11.21
N ASN A 80 -3.52 -2.42 11.25
CA ASN A 80 -2.30 -3.04 10.74
C ASN A 80 -2.39 -3.22 9.22
N THR A 81 -1.45 -2.61 8.51
CA THR A 81 -1.45 -2.66 7.03
C THR A 81 -0.83 -3.94 6.46
N GLY A 82 -0.12 -4.71 7.27
CA GLY A 82 0.69 -5.84 6.81
C GLY A 82 1.98 -5.46 6.07
N ILE A 83 2.23 -4.16 5.85
CA ILE A 83 3.49 -3.66 5.30
C ILE A 83 4.57 -3.83 6.36
N ARG A 84 5.62 -4.58 6.03
CA ARG A 84 6.75 -4.86 6.91
C ARG A 84 7.84 -3.83 6.71
N VAL A 85 8.27 -3.22 7.80
CA VAL A 85 9.35 -2.23 7.84
C VAL A 85 10.41 -2.67 8.84
N GLY A 86 11.65 -2.25 8.63
CA GLY A 86 12.73 -2.51 9.57
C GLY A 86 12.73 -1.55 10.73
N GLN A 87 13.33 -1.94 11.87
CA GLN A 87 13.45 -1.11 13.06
C GLN A 87 13.97 0.32 12.76
N ASN A 88 14.92 0.46 11.83
CA ASN A 88 15.51 1.75 11.48
C ASN A 88 14.65 2.57 10.49
N ASP A 89 13.78 1.92 9.72
CA ASP A 89 12.91 2.59 8.74
C ASP A 89 11.74 3.33 9.43
N VAL A 90 11.25 2.75 10.53
CA VAL A 90 10.19 3.33 11.38
C VAL A 90 10.54 4.75 11.85
N TRP A 91 11.84 5.03 12.06
CA TRP A 91 12.32 6.35 12.49
C TRP A 91 12.68 7.28 11.32
N GLN A 92 12.81 6.75 10.10
CA GLN A 92 13.29 7.46 8.92
C GLN A 92 12.23 7.49 7.81
N ALA A 93 11.02 7.97 8.10
CA ALA A 93 9.92 8.16 7.14
C ALA A 93 10.24 9.13 5.94
N ASN A 94 11.52 9.41 5.65
CA ASN A 94 11.98 10.35 4.63
C ASN A 94 12.49 9.69 3.34
N GLN A 95 12.54 8.35 3.21
CA GLN A 95 13.01 7.73 1.95
C GLN A 95 11.91 7.54 0.90
N VAL A 96 10.64 7.44 1.31
CA VAL A 96 9.49 7.26 0.41
C VAL A 96 8.27 8.02 0.93
N ALA A 97 7.43 8.54 0.02
CA ALA A 97 6.16 9.14 0.38
C ALA A 97 5.05 8.08 0.33
N LEU A 98 4.32 7.94 1.44
CA LEU A 98 3.20 7.03 1.55
C LEU A 98 1.90 7.83 1.71
N VAL A 99 0.87 7.41 0.97
CA VAL A 99 -0.47 7.99 1.07
C VAL A 99 -1.45 6.88 1.43
N ALA A 100 -2.29 7.12 2.44
CA ALA A 100 -3.36 6.21 2.81
C ALA A 100 -4.72 6.79 2.43
N THR A 101 -5.64 5.92 2.06
CA THR A 101 -7.05 6.25 1.85
C THR A 101 -7.91 5.23 2.59
N ALA A 102 -9.08 5.66 3.05
CA ALA A 102 -10.08 4.78 3.62
C ALA A 102 -11.48 5.15 3.11
N ALA A 103 -12.37 4.17 3.06
CA ALA A 103 -13.76 4.34 2.68
C ALA A 103 -14.67 3.44 3.52
N ILE A 104 -15.91 3.90 3.73
CA ILE A 104 -17.00 3.06 4.25
C ILE A 104 -17.76 2.52 3.05
N THR A 105 -17.86 1.20 2.92
CA THR A 105 -18.56 0.56 1.78
C THR A 105 -19.99 0.15 2.10
N SER A 106 -20.41 0.23 3.36
CA SER A 106 -21.80 0.08 3.76
C SER A 106 -22.60 1.37 3.50
N GLY A 107 -23.89 1.22 3.19
CA GLY A 107 -24.81 2.36 3.11
C GLY A 107 -24.92 3.09 4.45
N ALA A 108 -24.98 4.42 4.40
CA ALA A 108 -25.30 5.25 5.54
C ALA A 108 -26.82 5.25 5.78
N THR A 109 -27.22 5.48 7.04
CA THR A 109 -28.61 5.72 7.45
C THR A 109 -28.70 7.01 8.27
N ALA A 110 -29.91 7.57 8.41
CA ALA A 110 -30.21 8.67 9.30
C ALA A 110 -31.59 8.47 9.93
N GLY A 111 -31.73 8.78 11.22
CA GLY A 111 -32.95 8.50 11.98
C GLY A 111 -34.21 9.21 11.44
N VAL A 112 -34.05 10.40 10.84
CA VAL A 112 -35.13 11.20 10.25
C VAL A 112 -34.97 11.43 8.74
N GLY A 113 -34.05 10.69 8.10
CA GLY A 113 -33.63 10.90 6.71
C GLY A 113 -32.48 11.91 6.58
N PHE A 114 -31.79 11.88 5.44
CA PHE A 114 -30.65 12.76 5.17
C PHE A 114 -31.12 14.15 4.74
N ASP A 115 -30.53 15.20 5.33
CA ASP A 115 -30.69 16.56 4.82
C ASP A 115 -29.80 16.72 3.58
N PRO A 116 -30.35 16.91 2.38
CA PRO A 116 -29.56 17.03 1.16
C PRO A 116 -28.61 18.23 1.17
N ASN A 117 -28.78 19.20 2.07
CA ASN A 117 -27.95 20.41 2.15
C ASN A 117 -26.92 20.38 3.29
N ASN A 118 -27.10 19.52 4.31
CA ASN A 118 -26.31 19.58 5.55
C ASN A 118 -25.76 18.21 6.03
N THR A 119 -25.86 17.18 5.19
CA THR A 119 -25.33 15.86 5.50
C THR A 119 -24.00 15.64 4.78
N PHE A 120 -22.93 15.44 5.55
CA PHE A 120 -21.58 15.18 5.04
C PHE A 120 -20.91 14.09 5.87
N TRP A 121 -20.03 13.31 5.25
CA TRP A 121 -19.15 12.40 5.98
C TRP A 121 -17.88 12.11 5.18
N ALA A 122 -16.80 11.80 5.88
CA ALA A 122 -15.54 11.36 5.30
C ALA A 122 -14.79 10.43 6.26
N LEU A 123 -13.97 9.54 5.68
CA LEU A 123 -12.93 8.87 6.44
C LEU A 123 -11.57 9.51 6.16
N GLU A 124 -10.89 9.89 7.22
CA GLU A 124 -9.49 10.29 7.17
C GLU A 124 -8.61 9.08 7.53
N ALA A 125 -7.57 8.83 6.73
CA ALA A 125 -6.58 7.80 7.00
C ALA A 125 -5.20 8.43 7.14
N ALA A 126 -4.59 8.28 8.32
CA ALA A 126 -3.26 8.80 8.63
C ALA A 126 -2.27 7.65 8.81
N ILE A 127 -1.12 7.75 8.14
CA ILE A 127 0.00 6.82 8.34
C ILE A 127 0.56 7.03 9.76
N GLN A 128 0.64 5.95 10.53
CA GLN A 128 1.23 5.93 11.86
C GLN A 128 2.56 5.15 11.80
N PRO A 129 3.71 5.85 11.71
CA PRO A 129 5.03 5.23 11.64
C PRO A 129 5.50 4.71 13.01
N GLY A 130 4.59 4.25 13.87
CA GLY A 130 4.84 4.20 15.31
C GLY A 130 4.30 2.95 15.96
N ALA A 131 5.00 1.84 15.84
CA ALA A 131 5.09 0.87 16.93
C ALA A 131 6.38 0.07 16.79
N ARG A 132 7.27 0.15 17.79
CA ARG A 132 8.28 -0.89 17.99
C ARG A 132 7.55 -2.14 18.47
N TRP A 133 7.21 -2.98 17.52
CA TRP A 133 6.30 -4.10 17.61
C TRP A 133 6.93 -5.36 17.04
N ASN A 134 7.14 -6.37 17.88
CA ASN A 134 7.79 -7.64 17.52
C ASN A 134 6.82 -8.68 16.93
N GLY A 135 5.70 -8.25 16.32
CA GLY A 135 4.65 -9.15 15.83
C GLY A 135 3.71 -9.71 16.92
N PHE A 136 2.62 -10.37 16.48
CA PHE A 136 1.73 -11.18 17.32
C PHE A 136 2.08 -12.66 17.11
N GLY A 137 2.19 -13.41 18.19
CA GLY A 137 2.63 -14.82 18.15
C GLY A 137 3.68 -15.14 19.20
N GLY A 138 3.83 -16.43 19.51
CA GLY A 138 4.66 -16.86 20.63
C GLY A 138 4.14 -16.32 21.97
N GLY A 139 4.97 -15.56 22.69
CA GLY A 139 4.63 -14.96 23.99
C GLY A 139 3.86 -13.63 23.94
N ASN A 140 3.66 -13.03 22.76
CA ASN A 140 2.94 -11.77 22.62
C ASN A 140 1.47 -12.04 22.22
N PRO A 141 0.49 -11.70 23.08
CA PRO A 141 -0.91 -11.94 22.77
C PRO A 141 -1.36 -11.06 21.59
N ALA A 142 -2.19 -11.64 20.72
CA ALA A 142 -2.85 -10.88 19.65
C ALA A 142 -3.78 -9.81 20.25
N PRO A 143 -3.96 -8.64 19.60
CA PRO A 143 -4.86 -7.61 20.09
C PRO A 143 -6.28 -8.14 20.04
N THR A 144 -7.08 -7.65 20.97
CA THR A 144 -8.53 -7.88 20.99
C THR A 144 -9.16 -7.41 19.68
N ASN A 145 -8.78 -6.21 19.22
CA ASN A 145 -9.29 -5.63 17.98
C ASN A 145 -8.73 -6.35 16.75
N LYS A 146 -9.64 -6.83 15.89
CA LYS A 146 -9.24 -7.60 14.70
C LYS A 146 -8.43 -6.78 13.70
N TRP A 147 -8.75 -5.50 13.51
CA TRP A 147 -8.06 -4.61 12.58
C TRP A 147 -6.61 -4.31 12.97
N SER A 148 -6.23 -4.54 14.22
CA SER A 148 -4.85 -4.37 14.68
C SER A 148 -4.01 -5.62 14.48
N ARG A 149 -4.60 -6.78 14.15
CA ARG A 149 -3.88 -8.04 13.91
C ARG A 149 -3.20 -8.02 12.55
N ASP A 150 -2.17 -8.86 12.38
CA ASP A 150 -1.57 -9.05 11.06
C ASP A 150 -2.65 -9.53 10.06
N PRO A 151 -2.78 -8.88 8.89
CA PRO A 151 -3.62 -9.39 7.83
C PRO A 151 -3.03 -10.68 7.24
N ASN A 152 -3.85 -11.44 6.50
CA ASN A 152 -3.42 -12.70 5.91
C ASN A 152 -2.24 -12.56 4.95
N GLN A 153 -2.14 -11.41 4.29
CA GLN A 153 -1.05 -11.09 3.37
C GLN A 153 -0.16 -10.03 3.98
N LEU A 154 1.14 -10.33 4.04
CA LEU A 154 2.16 -9.40 4.49
C LEU A 154 3.03 -9.02 3.30
N VAL A 155 3.38 -7.73 3.20
CA VAL A 155 4.13 -7.17 2.07
C VAL A 155 5.42 -6.56 2.59
N THR A 156 6.54 -6.86 1.95
CA THR A 156 7.84 -6.22 2.25
C THR A 156 8.23 -5.39 1.03
N PRO A 157 8.06 -4.06 1.07
CA PRO A 157 8.40 -3.20 -0.06
C PRO A 157 9.92 -3.10 -0.22
N TRP A 158 10.36 -2.69 -1.40
CA TRP A 158 11.77 -2.74 -1.80
C TRP A 158 12.70 -1.84 -0.97
N TRP A 159 12.15 -0.76 -0.40
CA TRP A 159 12.83 0.22 0.44
C TRP A 159 12.89 -0.18 1.92
N SER A 160 12.18 -1.24 2.31
CA SER A 160 12.19 -1.74 3.69
C SER A 160 13.46 -2.53 3.99
N SER A 161 14.11 -2.23 5.11
CA SER A 161 15.37 -2.83 5.56
C SER A 161 15.21 -4.13 6.34
N ALA A 162 14.04 -4.42 6.90
CA ALA A 162 13.76 -5.67 7.60
C ALA A 162 12.26 -6.00 7.70
N THR A 163 11.92 -7.14 8.32
CA THR A 163 10.55 -7.70 8.35
C THR A 163 9.91 -7.73 9.75
N ASP A 164 10.57 -7.12 10.73
CA ASP A 164 10.24 -7.21 12.14
C ASP A 164 9.06 -6.32 12.54
N GLN A 165 8.94 -5.12 11.96
CA GLN A 165 7.91 -4.14 12.34
C GLN A 165 6.74 -4.10 11.35
N ARG A 166 5.70 -3.32 11.67
CA ARG A 166 4.60 -2.99 10.74
C ARG A 166 4.36 -1.51 10.64
N LEU A 167 3.89 -1.11 9.46
CA LEU A 167 3.24 0.17 9.25
C LEU A 167 1.77 0.09 9.67
N TYR A 168 1.31 1.11 10.41
CA TYR A 168 -0.05 1.20 10.89
C TYR A 168 -0.78 2.40 10.32
N LEU A 169 -2.11 2.37 10.37
CA LEU A 169 -2.99 3.51 10.10
C LEU A 169 -3.77 3.90 11.35
N ALA A 170 -4.08 5.18 11.47
CA ALA A 170 -5.25 5.65 12.18
C ALA A 170 -6.31 6.02 11.15
N ILE A 171 -7.52 5.51 11.34
CA ILE A 171 -8.68 5.87 10.52
C ILE A 171 -9.70 6.57 11.41
N SER A 172 -10.19 7.74 11.01
CA SER A 172 -11.17 8.53 11.75
C SER A 172 -12.37 8.86 10.86
N LEU A 173 -13.57 8.84 11.44
CA LEU A 173 -14.80 9.30 10.80
C LEU A 173 -15.10 10.72 11.26
N GLU A 174 -15.25 11.61 10.29
CA GLU A 174 -15.85 12.93 10.46
C GLU A 174 -17.22 12.90 9.77
N ALA A 175 -18.28 13.25 10.49
CA ALA A 175 -19.62 13.28 9.94
C ALA A 175 -20.45 14.45 10.51
N LEU A 176 -21.29 15.02 9.65
CA LEU A 176 -22.25 16.07 9.97
C LEU A 176 -23.64 15.65 9.50
N GLY A 177 -24.68 15.92 10.30
CA GLY A 177 -26.08 15.76 9.91
C GLY A 177 -26.69 14.37 10.13
N ASP A 178 -26.71 13.89 11.38
CA ASP A 178 -27.34 12.63 11.84
C ASP A 178 -27.00 11.37 11.02
N VAL A 179 -25.78 11.34 10.45
CA VAL A 179 -25.28 10.19 9.70
C VAL A 179 -24.86 9.08 10.65
N GLU A 180 -25.41 7.90 10.42
CA GLU A 180 -25.08 6.68 11.14
C GLU A 180 -24.72 5.57 10.16
N PHE A 181 -23.80 4.70 10.57
CA PHE A 181 -23.44 3.51 9.81
C PHE A 181 -23.69 2.28 10.66
N GLN A 182 -24.53 1.36 10.17
CA GLN A 182 -24.84 0.12 10.86
C GLN A 182 -23.94 -1.00 10.39
N ASN A 183 -23.13 -1.54 11.31
CA ASN A 183 -22.14 -2.57 11.07
C ASN A 183 -21.22 -2.28 9.86
N PRO A 184 -20.58 -1.09 9.78
CA PRO A 184 -19.86 -0.71 8.57
C PRO A 184 -18.65 -1.60 8.30
N THR A 185 -18.40 -1.82 7.01
CA THR A 185 -17.10 -2.30 6.55
C THR A 185 -16.25 -1.08 6.17
N ILE A 186 -15.10 -0.98 6.83
CA ILE A 186 -14.07 0.00 6.56
C ILE A 186 -13.04 -0.66 5.65
N GLU A 187 -12.83 -0.07 4.47
CA GLU A 187 -11.79 -0.47 3.53
C GLU A 187 -10.67 0.58 3.54
N TRP A 188 -9.43 0.14 3.38
CA TRP A 188 -8.29 1.03 3.32
C TRP A 188 -7.29 0.56 2.28
N THR A 189 -6.55 1.50 1.72
CA THR A 189 -5.45 1.25 0.78
C THR A 189 -4.29 2.20 1.07
N VAL A 190 -3.08 1.65 1.05
CA VAL A 190 -1.82 2.40 1.15
C VAL A 190 -1.12 2.38 -0.20
N TYR A 191 -0.72 3.55 -0.65
CA TYR A 191 0.01 3.79 -1.88
C TYR A 191 1.42 4.29 -1.60
N GLU A 192 2.37 3.83 -2.41
CA GLU A 192 3.66 4.47 -2.59
C GLU A 192 3.53 5.55 -3.67
N VAL A 193 4.04 6.74 -3.38
CA VAL A 193 4.10 7.88 -4.30
C VAL A 193 5.56 8.24 -4.50
N THR A 194 6.02 8.22 -5.76
CA THR A 194 7.38 8.57 -6.19
C THR A 194 7.41 9.81 -7.05
#